data_AF-A0A554XHZ8-F1
#
_entry.id   AF-A0A554XHZ8-F1
#
_cell.length_a   1.000
_cell.length_b   1.000
_cell.length_c   1.000
_cell.angle_alpha   90.00
_cell.angle_beta   90.00
_cell.angle_gamma   90.00
#
_symmetry.space_group_name_H-M   'P 1'
#
loop_
_entity.id
_entity.type
_entity.pdbx_description
1 polymer ?
#
loop_
_entity_poly.entity_id
_entity_poly.type
_entity_poly.pdbx_seq_one_letter_code
_entity_poly.pdbx_strand_id
1 'polypeptide(L)'
;MVERFNGRIADILRTHHFHCGEELEATILRYVWLYNHQLPQKALGHVSPIQAMKQWQRSHPELFNRRVTNQPGHDMYVLTDAPDGRLLRLRPTP
;
A
#
# COMPACT_ATOMS: atom_id res chain seq x y z
N MET A 1 1.06 14.94 -3.01
CA MET A 1 0.15 13.89 -2.45
C MET A 1 0.80 13.21 -1.26
N VAL A 2 2.10 12.94 -1.33
CA VAL A 2 2.91 12.39 -0.23
C VAL A 2 3.00 13.37 0.95
N GLU A 3 3.12 14.66 0.69
CA GLU A 3 3.28 15.71 1.70
C GLU A 3 2.02 15.83 2.57
N ARG A 4 0.83 15.78 1.95
CA ARG A 4 -0.45 15.76 2.70
C ARG A 4 -0.63 14.48 3.49
N PHE A 5 -0.23 13.34 2.94
CA PHE A 5 -0.26 12.07 3.64
C PHE A 5 0.63 12.14 4.90
N ASN A 6 1.89 12.55 4.72
CA ASN A 6 2.88 12.68 5.79
C ASN A 6 2.45 13.69 6.85
N GLY A 7 1.93 14.85 6.45
CA GLY A 7 1.46 15.87 7.39
C GLY A 7 0.33 15.36 8.30
N ARG A 8 -0.67 14.69 7.71
CA ARG A 8 -1.82 14.16 8.47
C ARG A 8 -1.42 13.02 9.41
N ILE A 9 -0.57 12.09 8.99
CA ILE A 9 -0.11 11.03 9.90
C ILE A 9 0.80 11.60 10.99
N ALA A 10 1.64 12.59 10.68
CA ALA A 10 2.45 13.29 11.68
C ALA A 10 1.59 13.96 12.76
N ASP A 11 0.45 14.55 12.40
CA ASP A 11 -0.49 15.09 13.39
C ASP A 11 -1.05 13.99 14.31
N ILE A 12 -1.48 12.85 13.76
CA ILE A 12 -1.97 11.70 14.54
C ILE A 12 -0.89 11.23 15.52
N LEU A 13 0.32 11.01 15.00
CA LEU A 13 1.47 10.53 15.79
C LEU A 13 1.88 11.51 16.88
N ARG A 14 1.68 12.82 16.66
CA ARG A 14 1.99 13.86 17.65
C ARG A 14 0.94 13.96 18.76
N THR A 15 -0.32 13.68 18.44
CA THR A 15 -1.45 13.82 19.39
C THR A 15 -1.75 12.56 20.19
N HIS A 16 -1.25 11.40 19.79
CA HIS A 16 -1.53 10.12 20.43
C HIS A 16 -0.27 9.53 21.09
N HIS A 17 -0.39 9.11 22.34
CA HIS A 17 0.67 8.38 23.04
C HIS A 17 0.43 6.88 22.90
N PHE A 18 1.37 6.18 22.28
CA PHE A 18 1.29 4.72 22.08
C PHE A 18 1.88 3.98 23.26
N HIS A 19 1.22 2.90 23.68
CA HIS A 19 1.68 2.07 24.79
C HIS A 19 2.75 1.06 24.36
N CYS A 20 2.75 0.65 23.08
CA CYS A 20 3.71 -0.29 22.51
C CYS A 20 3.90 -0.10 21.00
N GLY A 21 4.86 -0.82 20.43
CA GLY A 21 5.16 -0.77 18.99
C GLY A 21 4.03 -1.33 18.13
N GLU A 22 3.34 -2.37 18.60
CA GLU A 22 2.23 -2.99 17.88
C GLU A 22 1.04 -2.04 17.70
N GLU A 23 0.76 -1.20 18.69
CA GLU A 23 -0.30 -0.18 18.61
C GLU A 23 0.04 0.90 17.59
N LEU A 24 1.31 1.34 17.57
CA LEU A 24 1.82 2.28 16.59
C LEU A 24 1.70 1.71 15.17
N GLU A 25 2.15 0.48 14.97
CA GLU A 25 2.05 -0.21 13.69
C GLU A 25 0.60 -0.33 13.22
N ALA A 26 -0.29 -0.82 14.08
CA ALA A 26 -1.71 -0.96 13.77
C ALA A 26 -2.34 0.38 13.36
N THR A 27 -1.96 1.47 14.03
CA THR A 27 -2.44 2.82 13.73
C THR A 27 -1.94 3.32 12.38
N ILE A 28 -0.65 3.11 12.07
CA ILE A 28 -0.08 3.46 10.76
C ILE A 28 -0.76 2.67 9.64
N LEU A 29 -0.88 1.35 9.79
CA LEU A 29 -1.53 0.49 8.80
C LEU A 29 -2.99 0.89 8.56
N ARG A 30 -3.72 1.17 9.65
CA ARG A 30 -5.10 1.65 9.58
C ARG A 30 -5.19 2.99 8.85
N TYR A 31 -4.28 3.91 9.11
CA TYR A 31 -4.27 5.20 8.43
C TYR A 31 -3.94 5.08 6.94
N VAL A 32 -2.95 4.27 6.56
CA VAL A 32 -2.62 3.97 5.15
C VAL A 32 -3.85 3.44 4.42
N TRP A 33 -4.56 2.50 5.06
CA TRP A 33 -5.77 1.93 4.47
C TRP A 33 -6.88 2.98 4.32
N LEU A 34 -7.18 3.74 5.37
CA LEU A 34 -8.19 4.80 5.34
C LEU A 34 -7.88 5.84 4.25
N TYR A 35 -6.63 6.29 4.18
CA TYR A 35 -6.21 7.29 3.22
C TYR A 35 -6.40 6.83 1.77
N ASN A 36 -5.99 5.60 1.47
CA ASN A 36 -6.02 5.07 0.10
C ASN A 36 -7.42 4.66 -0.35
N HIS A 37 -8.27 4.18 0.57
CA HIS A 37 -9.55 3.58 0.23
C HIS A 37 -10.75 4.48 0.50
N GLN A 38 -10.76 5.17 1.63
CA GLN A 38 -11.97 5.82 2.14
C GLN A 38 -11.92 7.34 2.10
N LEU A 39 -10.76 7.96 2.38
CA LEU A 39 -10.66 9.41 2.52
C LEU A 39 -10.63 10.10 1.14
N PRO A 40 -11.66 10.89 0.79
CA PRO A 40 -11.68 11.62 -0.47
C PRO A 40 -10.63 12.73 -0.47
N GLN A 41 -9.96 12.93 -1.60
CA GLN A 41 -8.98 13.99 -1.76
C GLN A 41 -9.53 15.08 -2.67
N LYS A 42 -9.56 16.32 -2.18
CA LYS A 42 -10.00 17.49 -2.97
C LYS A 42 -9.20 17.63 -4.27
N ALA A 43 -7.89 17.38 -4.21
CA ALA A 43 -7.01 17.44 -5.38
C ALA A 43 -7.31 16.36 -6.45
N LEU A 44 -8.01 15.29 -6.07
CA LEU A 44 -8.45 14.23 -6.98
C LEU A 44 -9.93 14.39 -7.38
N GLY A 45 -10.55 15.54 -7.12
CA GLY A 45 -11.98 15.73 -7.40
C GLY A 45 -12.88 15.01 -6.41
N HIS A 46 -12.51 14.98 -5.12
CA HIS A 46 -13.30 14.38 -4.04
C HIS A 46 -13.52 12.86 -4.19
N VAL A 47 -12.51 12.15 -4.69
CA VAL A 47 -12.46 10.67 -4.66
C VAL A 47 -11.23 10.19 -3.90
N SER A 48 -11.25 8.94 -3.44
CA SER A 48 -10.08 8.34 -2.80
C SER A 48 -8.98 8.01 -3.83
N PRO A 49 -7.71 7.90 -3.42
CA PRO A 49 -6.60 7.56 -4.32
C PRO A 49 -6.86 6.32 -5.17
N ILE A 50 -7.38 5.24 -4.57
CA ILE A 50 -7.67 4.00 -5.29
C ILE A 50 -8.82 4.19 -6.29
N GLN A 51 -9.83 4.99 -5.96
CA GLN A 51 -10.90 5.31 -6.91
C GLN A 51 -10.36 6.08 -8.11
N ALA A 52 -9.51 7.10 -7.89
CA ALA A 52 -8.87 7.84 -8.96
C ALA A 52 -8.02 6.93 -9.86
N MET A 53 -7.19 6.06 -9.26
CA MET A 53 -6.37 5.10 -10.00
C MET A 53 -7.23 4.13 -10.85
N LYS A 54 -8.35 3.63 -10.30
CA LYS A 54 -9.28 2.77 -11.04
C LYS A 54 -9.97 3.50 -12.19
N GLN A 55 -10.33 4.76 -12.00
CA GLN A 55 -10.91 5.59 -13.07
C GLN A 55 -9.88 5.84 -14.17
N TRP A 56 -8.65 6.18 -13.81
CA TRP A 56 -7.57 6.37 -14.78
C TRP A 56 -7.26 5.10 -15.55
N GLN A 57 -7.18 3.95 -14.89
CA GLN A 57 -6.97 2.67 -15.57
C GLN A 57 -8.06 2.35 -16.60
N ARG A 58 -9.31 2.79 -16.40
CA ARG A 58 -10.38 2.64 -17.38
C ARG A 58 -10.22 3.58 -18.57
N SER A 59 -9.81 4.82 -18.32
CA SER A 59 -9.65 5.85 -19.36
C SER A 59 -8.37 5.72 -20.19
N HIS A 60 -7.29 5.23 -19.58
CA HIS A 60 -5.93 5.17 -20.14
C HIS A 60 -5.28 3.81 -19.76
N PRO A 61 -5.83 2.69 -20.24
CA PRO A 61 -5.37 1.36 -19.85
C PRO A 61 -3.90 1.09 -20.20
N GLU A 62 -3.37 1.75 -21.24
CA GLU A 62 -2.00 1.64 -21.73
C GLU A 62 -0.93 2.12 -20.74
N LEU A 63 -1.32 2.98 -19.79
CA LEU A 63 -0.41 3.47 -18.74
C LEU A 63 -0.23 2.47 -17.58
N PHE A 64 -1.01 1.38 -17.56
CA PHE A 64 -1.06 0.45 -16.44
C PHE A 64 -0.56 -0.94 -16.81
N ASN A 65 0.63 -1.30 -16.31
CA ASN A 65 1.18 -2.65 -16.43
C ASN A 65 0.53 -3.67 -15.48
N ARG A 66 -0.22 -3.20 -14.47
CA ARG A 66 -0.86 -4.03 -13.43
C ARG A 66 -2.24 -3.49 -13.07
N ARG A 67 -3.11 -4.37 -12.56
CA ARG A 67 -4.42 -3.97 -12.03
C ARG A 67 -4.25 -3.16 -10.75
N VAL A 68 -5.10 -2.14 -10.58
CA VAL A 68 -5.18 -1.38 -9.33
C VAL A 68 -5.90 -2.23 -8.27
N THR A 69 -5.13 -2.98 -7.47
CA THR A 69 -5.62 -3.87 -6.40
C THR A 69 -5.06 -3.46 -5.04
N ASN A 70 -5.79 -3.81 -3.97
CA ASN A 70 -5.35 -3.64 -2.57
C ASN A 70 -4.61 -4.87 -2.01
N GLN A 71 -4.53 -5.94 -2.78
CA GLN A 71 -3.91 -7.17 -2.31
C GLN A 71 -2.39 -7.03 -2.49
N PRO A 72 -1.60 -7.37 -1.45
CA PRO A 72 -0.18 -7.63 -1.63
C PRO A 72 -0.02 -8.58 -2.82
N GLY A 73 0.99 -8.36 -3.66
CA GLY A 73 1.30 -9.30 -4.74
C GLY A 73 1.46 -10.71 -4.16
N HIS A 74 1.05 -11.74 -4.89
CA HIS A 74 1.33 -13.11 -4.46
C HIS A 74 2.84 -13.29 -4.37
N ASP A 75 3.32 -13.74 -3.21
CA ASP A 75 4.71 -14.17 -3.02
C ASP A 75 4.96 -15.36 -3.95
N MET A 76 5.47 -15.09 -5.16
CA MET A 76 5.93 -16.15 -6.04
C MET A 76 7.29 -16.62 -5.55
N TYR A 77 7.29 -17.70 -4.77
CA TYR A 77 8.51 -18.47 -4.52
C TYR A 77 8.89 -19.16 -5.82
N VAL A 78 9.87 -18.60 -6.54
CA VAL A 78 10.52 -19.33 -7.64
C VAL A 78 11.31 -20.44 -6.97
N LEU A 79 10.82 -21.68 -7.08
CA LEU A 79 11.59 -22.86 -6.73
C LEU A 79 12.71 -22.99 -7.75
N THR A 80 13.84 -22.36 -7.50
CA THR A 80 15.07 -22.67 -8.23
C THR A 80 15.61 -23.97 -7.67
N ASP A 81 15.67 -25.00 -8.51
CA ASP A 81 16.26 -26.28 -8.17
C ASP A 81 17.75 -26.06 -7.87
N ALA A 82 18.14 -26.22 -6.61
CA ALA A 82 19.56 -26.23 -6.26
C ALA A 82 20.15 -27.56 -6.75
N PRO A 83 21.41 -27.59 -7.25
CA PRO A 83 22.02 -28.80 -7.81
C PRO A 83 22.16 -29.96 -6.79
N ASP A 84 21.83 -29.74 -5.52
CA ASP A 84 21.87 -30.69 -4.41
C ASP A 84 20.47 -31.06 -3.84
N GLY A 85 19.37 -30.67 -4.51
CA GLY A 85 18.01 -31.08 -4.14
C GLY A 85 17.45 -30.41 -2.88
N ARG A 86 18.04 -29.30 -2.41
CA ARG A 86 17.52 -28.51 -1.29
C ARG A 86 16.64 -27.36 -1.75
N LEU A 87 15.45 -27.26 -1.17
CA LEU A 87 14.57 -26.09 -1.33
C LEU A 87 15.13 -24.91 -0.54
N LEU A 88 15.81 -23.98 -1.21
CA LEU A 88 16.21 -22.72 -0.60
C LEU A 88 15.02 -21.77 -0.56
N ARG A 89 14.63 -21.29 0.64
CA ARG A 89 13.71 -20.15 0.75
C ARG A 89 14.44 -18.90 0.24
N LEU A 90 14.20 -18.54 -1.02
CA LEU A 90 14.63 -17.24 -1.54
C LEU A 90 13.66 -16.15 -1.08
N ARG A 91 14.24 -14.98 -0.80
CA ARG A 91 13.52 -13.79 -0.33
C ARG A 91 12.45 -13.36 -1.35
N PRO A 92 11.31 -12.80 -0.89
CA PRO A 92 10.27 -12.31 -1.78
C PRO A 92 10.85 -11.27 -2.75
N THR A 93 10.38 -11.32 -4.00
CA THR A 93 10.68 -10.30 -5.00
C THR A 93 9.87 -9.02 -4.70
N PRO A 94 10.42 -7.82 -4.94
CA PRO A 94 9.73 -6.56 -4.68
C PRO A 94 8.52 -6.31 -5.61
#